data_AF-A0A2I2F922-F1
#
_entry.id   AF-A0A2I2F922-F1
#
_cell.length_a   1.000
_cell.length_b   1.000
_cell.length_c   1.000
_cell.angle_alpha   90.00
_cell.angle_beta   90.00
_cell.angle_gamma   90.00
#
_symmetry.space_group_name_H-M   'P 1'
#
loop_
_entity.id
_entity.type
_entity.pdbx_description
1 polymer ?
#
loop_
_entity_poly.entity_id
_entity_poly.type
_entity_poly.pdbx_seq_one_letter_code
_entity_poly.pdbx_strand_id
1 'polypeptide(L)'
;MTEIHIHPATEPDATTLATIFTTSFTTDLDLAMFPPTPAVHTWWTRVFTADITRTPSTRVFKAVDDATGEVAGYAVWALPGCAHAGDDEMPPFPAECDAGLCERFFGAMDEMMDVVMGGVEGFYYLKMLATRPEYRGQGIASRLLRWGMERAEEEKVPVFLSSSPAGKSVYERAGFEEKAMKVLDGGYQQRYFVWRPDGC
;
A
#
# COMPACT_ATOMS: atom_id res chain seq x y z
N MET A 1 -20.74 18.77 5.82
CA MET A 1 -20.15 17.59 5.15
C MET A 1 -18.67 17.89 5.09
N THR A 2 -17.81 17.12 5.76
CA THR A 2 -16.35 17.33 5.68
C THR A 2 -15.90 17.01 4.26
N GLU A 3 -15.20 17.94 3.64
CA GLU A 3 -14.70 17.78 2.29
C GLU A 3 -13.30 17.19 2.39
N ILE A 4 -13.11 16.00 1.81
CA ILE A 4 -11.79 15.36 1.78
C ILE A 4 -11.16 15.66 0.41
N HIS A 5 -9.90 16.08 0.35
CA HIS A 5 -9.16 16.24 -0.91
C HIS A 5 -7.92 15.33 -0.99
N ILE A 6 -7.61 14.88 -2.20
CA ILE A 6 -6.44 14.05 -2.46
C ILE A 6 -5.30 14.95 -2.96
N HIS A 7 -4.14 14.85 -2.31
CA HIS A 7 -2.94 15.61 -2.66
C HIS A 7 -1.74 14.66 -2.79
N PRO A 8 -0.75 15.00 -3.63
CA PRO A 8 0.57 14.37 -3.51
C PRO A 8 1.12 14.56 -2.09
N ALA A 9 1.71 13.52 -1.52
CA ALA A 9 2.43 13.65 -0.26
C ALA A 9 3.78 14.32 -0.48
N THR A 10 4.23 15.07 0.52
CA THR A 10 5.55 15.70 0.60
C THR A 10 6.33 15.10 1.76
N GLU A 11 7.66 15.26 1.77
CA GLU A 11 8.51 14.66 2.80
C GLU A 11 8.05 14.91 4.26
N PRO A 12 7.56 16.11 4.65
CA PRO A 12 6.99 16.34 5.98
C PRO A 12 5.80 15.45 6.35
N ASP A 13 5.08 14.88 5.37
CA ASP A 13 3.95 13.99 5.63
C ASP A 13 4.38 12.60 6.11
N ALA A 14 5.64 12.20 5.90
CA ALA A 14 6.11 10.84 6.18
C ALA A 14 5.84 10.39 7.63
N THR A 15 6.06 11.27 8.60
CA THR A 15 5.79 11.02 10.03
C THR A 15 4.30 10.77 10.29
N THR A 16 3.43 11.48 9.58
CA THR A 16 1.97 11.30 9.66
C THR A 16 1.55 9.99 9.02
N LEU A 17 2.11 9.63 7.86
CA LEU A 17 1.83 8.36 7.20
C LEU A 17 2.26 7.16 8.05
N ALA A 18 3.43 7.25 8.71
CA ALA A 18 3.90 6.26 9.68
C ALA A 18 2.92 6.09 10.85
N THR A 19 2.36 7.18 11.35
CA THR A 19 1.33 7.14 12.40
C THR A 19 0.03 6.48 11.92
N ILE A 20 -0.38 6.74 10.67
CA ILE A 20 -1.55 6.09 10.09
C ILE A 20 -1.29 4.60 9.90
N PHE A 21 -0.07 4.20 9.52
CA PHE A 21 0.31 2.79 9.42
C PHE A 21 0.11 2.07 10.76
N THR A 22 0.73 2.57 11.84
CA THR A 22 0.66 1.91 13.16
C THR A 22 -0.73 1.84 13.76
N THR A 23 -1.64 2.72 13.35
CA THR A 23 -3.04 2.74 13.82
C THR A 23 -4.00 1.99 12.89
N SER A 24 -3.59 1.70 11.65
CA SER A 24 -4.44 1.03 10.65
C SER A 24 -4.13 -0.45 10.48
N PHE A 25 -2.86 -0.84 10.61
CA PHE A 25 -2.37 -2.22 10.50
C PHE A 25 -2.12 -2.76 11.90
N THR A 26 -3.11 -3.49 12.43
CA THR A 26 -3.18 -3.87 13.85
C THR A 26 -3.60 -5.33 14.04
N THR A 27 -3.53 -6.16 13.00
CA THR A 27 -3.73 -7.60 13.16
C THR A 27 -2.58 -8.23 13.95
N ASP A 28 -2.78 -9.43 14.48
CA ASP A 28 -1.73 -10.15 15.22
C ASP A 28 -0.44 -10.31 14.38
N LEU A 29 -0.58 -10.54 13.07
CA LEU A 29 0.56 -10.60 12.16
C LEU A 29 1.24 -9.23 11.98
N ASP A 30 0.45 -8.17 11.79
CA ASP A 30 0.99 -6.80 11.65
C ASP A 30 1.79 -6.39 12.89
N LEU A 31 1.24 -6.67 14.07
CA LEU A 31 1.86 -6.33 15.36
C LEU A 31 3.10 -7.19 15.67
N ALA A 32 3.13 -8.43 15.18
CA ALA A 32 4.32 -9.29 15.30
C ALA A 32 5.46 -8.80 14.38
N MET A 33 5.15 -8.34 13.16
CA MET A 33 6.15 -7.78 12.24
C MET A 33 6.60 -6.37 12.67
N PHE A 34 5.65 -5.53 13.05
CA PHE A 34 5.85 -4.10 13.28
C PHE A 34 5.20 -3.66 14.59
N PRO A 35 5.79 -4.00 15.75
CA PRO A 35 5.25 -3.57 17.03
C PRO A 35 5.23 -2.03 17.11
N PRO A 36 4.18 -1.42 17.72
CA PRO A 36 3.95 0.02 17.67
C PRO A 36 4.86 0.78 18.66
N THR A 37 6.15 0.81 18.37
CA THR A 37 7.18 1.45 19.19
C THR A 37 7.78 2.68 18.49
N PRO A 38 8.44 3.58 19.23
CA PRO A 38 9.11 4.74 18.63
C PRO A 38 10.17 4.36 17.57
N ALA A 39 10.87 3.24 17.76
CA ALA A 39 11.88 2.76 16.82
C ALA A 39 11.25 2.31 15.49
N VAL A 40 10.17 1.52 15.56
CA VAL A 40 9.41 1.08 14.38
C VAL A 40 8.74 2.24 13.67
N HIS A 41 8.17 3.20 14.42
CA HIS A 41 7.59 4.42 13.84
C HIS A 41 8.63 5.28 13.10
N THR A 42 9.82 5.44 13.69
CA THR A 42 10.95 6.15 13.05
C THR A 42 11.41 5.43 11.79
N TRP A 43 11.44 4.09 11.81
CA TRP A 43 11.77 3.28 10.64
C TRP A 43 10.74 3.46 9.52
N TRP A 44 9.44 3.36 9.82
CA TRP A 44 8.37 3.62 8.84
C TRP A 44 8.42 5.04 8.29
N THR A 45 8.76 6.03 9.11
CA THR A 45 8.95 7.41 8.65
C THR A 45 10.03 7.47 7.56
N ARG A 46 11.16 6.77 7.74
CA ARG A 46 12.21 6.68 6.70
C ARG A 46 11.74 5.97 5.44
N VAL A 47 10.96 4.89 5.58
CA VAL A 47 10.37 4.18 4.43
C VAL A 47 9.46 5.09 3.64
N PHE A 48 8.55 5.83 4.29
CA PHE A 48 7.68 6.79 3.62
C PHE A 48 8.45 7.96 3.01
N THR A 49 9.49 8.48 3.67
CA THR A 49 10.36 9.50 3.08
C THR A 49 11.02 8.99 1.78
N ALA A 50 11.51 7.76 1.78
CA ALA A 50 12.09 7.14 0.59
C ALA A 50 11.04 6.97 -0.53
N ASP A 51 9.85 6.45 -0.22
CA ASP A 51 8.77 6.31 -1.20
C ASP A 51 8.27 7.66 -1.74
N ILE A 52 8.29 8.73 -0.94
CA ILE A 52 7.90 10.08 -1.41
C ILE A 52 8.96 10.69 -2.33
N THR A 53 10.25 10.47 -2.02
CA THR A 53 11.36 11.09 -2.75
C THR A 53 11.81 10.31 -3.97
N ARG A 54 11.41 9.02 -4.11
CA ARG A 54 11.75 8.14 -5.24
C ARG A 54 10.93 8.43 -6.51
N THR A 55 10.99 9.66 -6.98
CA THR A 55 10.40 10.08 -8.26
C THR A 55 11.36 9.78 -9.43
N PRO A 56 10.90 9.21 -10.57
CA PRO A 56 9.51 8.97 -10.92
C PRO A 56 8.97 7.59 -10.48
N SER A 57 9.78 6.70 -9.92
CA SER A 57 9.40 5.28 -9.70
C SER A 57 8.16 5.08 -8.82
N THR A 58 7.94 5.95 -7.84
CA THR A 58 6.79 5.89 -6.92
C THR A 58 5.95 7.17 -6.95
N ARG A 59 4.67 7.04 -6.58
CA ARG A 59 3.76 8.16 -6.30
C ARG A 59 3.05 7.91 -4.99
N VAL A 60 3.11 8.89 -4.08
CA VAL A 60 2.44 8.83 -2.78
C VAL A 60 1.37 9.91 -2.73
N PHE A 61 0.15 9.50 -2.38
CA PHE A 61 -0.98 10.41 -2.21
C PHE A 61 -1.49 10.36 -0.78
N LYS A 62 -1.94 11.52 -0.28
CA LYS A 62 -2.62 11.67 1.00
C LYS A 62 -4.03 12.21 0.78
N ALA A 63 -4.97 11.74 1.59
CA ALA A 63 -6.31 12.29 1.69
C ALA A 63 -6.36 13.23 2.90
N VAL A 64 -6.73 14.50 2.71
CA VAL A 64 -6.76 15.53 3.76
C VAL A 64 -8.21 15.96 3.97
N ASP A 65 -8.63 16.04 5.24
CA ASP A 65 -9.89 16.71 5.60
C ASP A 65 -9.69 18.22 5.63
N ASP A 66 -10.37 18.94 4.74
CA ASP A 66 -10.22 20.39 4.61
C ASP A 66 -10.65 21.15 5.87
N ALA A 67 -11.58 20.58 6.66
CA ALA A 67 -12.08 21.24 7.86
C ALA A 67 -11.07 21.20 9.01
N THR A 68 -10.26 20.14 9.09
CA THR A 68 -9.33 19.90 10.20
C THR A 68 -7.86 20.03 9.79
N GLY A 69 -7.56 19.92 8.50
CA GLY A 69 -6.21 19.77 7.97
C GLY A 69 -5.57 18.41 8.25
N GLU A 70 -6.31 17.46 8.82
CA GLU A 70 -5.78 16.14 9.15
C GLU A 70 -5.65 15.24 7.92
N VAL A 71 -4.61 14.42 7.90
CA VAL A 71 -4.48 13.35 6.91
C VAL A 71 -5.36 12.17 7.33
N ALA A 72 -6.42 11.93 6.57
CA ALA A 72 -7.40 10.87 6.78
C ALA A 72 -6.94 9.50 6.24
N GLY A 73 -6.00 9.47 5.30
CA GLY A 73 -5.49 8.24 4.70
C GLY A 73 -4.43 8.50 3.62
N TYR A 74 -3.86 7.44 3.08
CA TYR A 74 -2.83 7.54 2.04
C TYR A 74 -2.83 6.32 1.10
N ALA A 75 -2.19 6.49 -0.06
CA ALA A 75 -1.84 5.41 -0.97
C ALA A 75 -0.41 5.56 -1.47
N VAL A 76 0.31 4.45 -1.55
CA VAL A 76 1.65 4.35 -2.14
C VAL A 76 1.56 3.50 -3.40
N TRP A 77 1.94 4.09 -4.53
CA TRP A 77 1.94 3.46 -5.84
C TRP A 77 3.37 3.33 -6.37
N ALA A 78 3.69 2.18 -6.95
CA ALA A 78 4.79 2.01 -7.87
C ALA A 78 4.27 2.09 -9.32
N LEU A 79 5.02 2.79 -10.17
CA LEU A 79 4.71 2.92 -11.60
C LEU A 79 5.07 1.63 -12.38
N PRO A 80 4.60 1.46 -13.63
CA PRO A 80 5.02 0.36 -14.49
C PRO A 80 6.54 0.21 -14.57
N GLY A 81 7.02 -1.03 -14.40
CA GLY A 81 8.45 -1.36 -14.35
C GLY A 81 9.17 -1.00 -13.05
N CYS A 82 8.46 -0.42 -12.07
CA CYS A 82 9.04 0.06 -10.81
C CYS A 82 8.52 -0.69 -9.56
N ALA A 83 7.91 -1.88 -9.73
CA ALA A 83 7.31 -2.63 -8.63
C ALA A 83 8.29 -2.92 -7.48
N HIS A 84 9.55 -3.20 -7.81
CA HIS A 84 10.67 -3.48 -6.89
C HIS A 84 11.61 -2.28 -6.67
N ALA A 85 11.18 -1.08 -7.05
CA ALA A 85 12.04 0.10 -6.95
C ALA A 85 12.30 0.47 -5.48
N GLY A 86 13.57 0.34 -5.07
CA GLY A 86 14.04 0.70 -3.74
C GLY A 86 14.04 -0.43 -2.71
N ASP A 87 13.75 -1.68 -3.12
CA ASP A 87 13.76 -2.83 -2.21
C ASP A 87 15.16 -3.04 -1.60
N ASP A 88 16.22 -2.91 -2.41
CA ASP A 88 17.62 -3.00 -1.98
C ASP A 88 18.07 -1.81 -1.10
N GLU A 89 17.32 -0.71 -1.09
CA GLU A 89 17.61 0.50 -0.33
C GLU A 89 16.90 0.53 1.03
N MET A 90 16.08 -0.50 1.32
CA MET A 90 15.27 -0.53 2.52
C MET A 90 16.15 -0.59 3.76
N PRO A 91 15.96 0.31 4.75
CA PRO A 91 16.76 0.28 5.97
C PRO A 91 16.56 -1.04 6.72
N PRO A 92 17.58 -1.54 7.43
CA PRO A 92 17.45 -2.76 8.22
C PRO A 92 16.32 -2.61 9.24
N PHE A 93 15.58 -3.70 9.47
CA PHE A 93 14.50 -3.71 10.46
C PHE A 93 15.04 -3.34 11.85
N PRO A 94 14.29 -2.56 12.66
CA PRO A 94 14.62 -2.35 14.06
C PRO A 94 14.71 -3.68 14.81
N ALA A 95 15.54 -3.73 15.87
CA ALA A 95 15.73 -4.94 16.68
C ALA A 95 14.43 -5.47 17.35
N GLU A 96 13.41 -4.63 17.42
CA GLU A 96 12.10 -4.95 17.99
C GLU A 96 11.17 -5.64 16.99
N CYS A 97 11.45 -5.56 15.68
CA CYS A 97 10.74 -6.31 14.65
C CYS A 97 11.23 -7.76 14.60
N ASP A 98 10.34 -8.70 14.30
CA ASP A 98 10.74 -10.04 13.87
C ASP A 98 11.18 -9.98 12.41
N ALA A 99 12.47 -9.71 12.18
CA ALA A 99 13.05 -9.59 10.84
C ALA A 99 12.82 -10.86 10.00
N GLY A 100 12.90 -12.05 10.60
CA GLY A 100 12.68 -13.30 9.88
C GLY A 100 11.22 -13.46 9.44
N LEU A 101 10.27 -13.02 10.26
CA LEU A 101 8.86 -12.97 9.88
C LEU A 101 8.62 -11.95 8.76
N CYS A 102 9.20 -10.75 8.85
CA CYS A 102 9.13 -9.74 7.79
C CYS A 102 9.67 -10.27 6.47
N GLU A 103 10.85 -10.90 6.47
CA GLU A 103 11.48 -11.49 5.28
C GLU A 103 10.60 -12.56 4.64
N ARG A 104 10.01 -13.47 5.45
CA ARG A 104 9.07 -14.48 4.93
C ARG A 104 7.80 -13.84 4.35
N PHE A 105 7.27 -12.81 5.00
CA PHE A 105 6.06 -12.13 4.56
C PHE A 105 6.27 -11.40 3.23
N PHE A 106 7.29 -10.55 3.14
CA PHE A 106 7.58 -9.79 1.92
C PHE A 106 8.09 -10.70 0.80
N GLY A 107 8.94 -11.69 1.10
CA GLY A 107 9.36 -12.68 0.11
C GLY A 107 8.19 -13.48 -0.45
N ALA A 108 7.19 -13.83 0.37
CA ALA A 108 5.97 -14.47 -0.11
C ALA A 108 5.08 -13.53 -0.96
N MET A 109 5.10 -12.23 -0.69
CA MET A 109 4.43 -11.24 -1.54
C MET A 109 5.11 -11.11 -2.91
N ASP A 110 6.44 -11.05 -2.95
CA ASP A 110 7.23 -10.94 -4.18
C ASP A 110 7.07 -12.21 -5.03
N GLU A 111 7.21 -13.39 -4.42
CA GLU A 111 6.98 -14.67 -5.10
C GLU A 111 5.58 -14.71 -5.75
N MET A 112 4.55 -14.27 -5.02
CA MET A 112 3.19 -14.28 -5.54
C MET A 112 2.94 -13.19 -6.59
N MET A 113 3.65 -12.06 -6.52
CA MET A 113 3.64 -11.06 -7.58
C MET A 113 4.19 -11.67 -8.87
N ASP A 114 5.33 -12.37 -8.82
CA ASP A 114 5.91 -13.07 -9.97
C ASP A 114 4.99 -14.15 -10.51
N VAL A 115 4.30 -14.90 -9.65
CA VAL A 115 3.34 -15.93 -10.08
C VAL A 115 2.14 -15.31 -10.81
N VAL A 116 1.62 -14.18 -10.31
CA VAL A 116 0.37 -13.57 -10.84
C VAL A 116 0.64 -12.65 -12.03
N MET A 117 1.75 -11.92 -12.01
CA MET A 117 2.11 -10.89 -12.98
C MET A 117 3.30 -11.28 -13.86
N GLY A 118 3.84 -12.49 -13.68
CA GLY A 118 4.93 -13.02 -14.51
C GLY A 118 4.58 -12.97 -15.99
N GLY A 119 5.47 -12.36 -16.78
CA GLY A 119 5.28 -12.16 -18.21
C GLY A 119 4.41 -10.94 -18.59
N VAL A 120 3.97 -10.13 -17.64
CA VAL A 120 3.32 -8.83 -17.92
C VAL A 120 4.39 -7.74 -18.04
N GLU A 121 4.48 -7.07 -19.19
CA GLU A 121 5.56 -6.12 -19.53
C GLU A 121 5.50 -4.76 -18.78
N GLY A 122 4.53 -4.58 -17.88
CA GLY A 122 4.42 -3.41 -17.00
C GLY A 122 3.06 -3.33 -16.33
N PHE A 123 3.01 -2.88 -15.08
CA PHE A 123 1.76 -2.72 -14.33
C PHE A 123 1.92 -1.69 -13.22
N TYR A 124 0.83 -1.01 -12.88
CA TYR A 124 0.77 -0.21 -11.67
C TYR A 124 0.67 -1.12 -10.45
N TYR A 125 1.46 -0.87 -9.41
CA TYR A 125 1.41 -1.64 -8.16
C TYR A 125 0.98 -0.75 -7.00
N LEU A 126 -0.16 -1.06 -6.38
CA LEU A 126 -0.56 -0.45 -5.12
C LEU A 126 0.17 -1.14 -3.96
N LYS A 127 1.30 -0.56 -3.53
CA LYS A 127 2.14 -1.07 -2.44
C LYS A 127 1.39 -1.02 -1.10
N MET A 128 0.73 0.10 -0.82
CA MET A 128 0.00 0.31 0.43
C MET A 128 -1.20 1.22 0.24
N LEU A 129 -2.27 0.94 0.97
CA LEU A 129 -3.47 1.77 1.07
C LEU A 129 -3.99 1.72 2.50
N ALA A 130 -4.10 2.87 3.14
CA ALA A 130 -4.59 2.97 4.50
C ALA A 130 -5.57 4.13 4.66
N THR A 131 -6.55 3.93 5.55
CA THR A 131 -7.46 4.97 6.00
C THR A 131 -7.56 4.88 7.51
N ARG A 132 -7.36 6.01 8.17
CA ARG A 132 -7.53 6.17 9.62
C ARG A 132 -8.87 5.57 10.05
N PRO A 133 -8.93 4.83 11.18
CA PRO A 133 -10.17 4.22 11.66
C PRO A 133 -11.36 5.19 11.72
N GLU A 134 -11.14 6.43 12.15
CA GLU A 134 -12.17 7.46 12.33
C GLU A 134 -12.76 7.97 10.99
N TYR A 135 -12.02 7.78 9.89
CA TYR A 135 -12.37 8.24 8.56
C TYR A 135 -12.87 7.10 7.65
N ARG A 136 -12.98 5.86 8.16
CA ARG A 136 -13.47 4.71 7.40
C ARG A 136 -14.95 4.87 7.04
N GLY A 137 -15.36 4.18 5.97
CA GLY A 137 -16.75 4.23 5.47
C GLY A 137 -17.10 5.48 4.66
N GLN A 138 -16.17 6.43 4.49
CA GLN A 138 -16.39 7.68 3.75
C GLN A 138 -15.88 7.64 2.29
N GLY A 139 -15.55 6.46 1.76
CA GLY A 139 -15.09 6.29 0.38
C GLY A 139 -13.66 6.77 0.08
N ILE A 140 -12.87 7.15 1.10
CA ILE A 140 -11.49 7.66 0.94
C ILE A 140 -10.59 6.66 0.21
N ALA A 141 -10.60 5.39 0.63
CA ALA A 141 -9.82 4.33 0.00
C ALA A 141 -10.12 4.21 -1.51
N SER A 142 -11.40 4.27 -1.91
CA SER A 142 -11.81 4.22 -3.31
C SER A 142 -11.34 5.44 -4.12
N ARG A 143 -11.27 6.62 -3.50
CA ARG A 143 -10.78 7.84 -4.16
C ARG A 143 -9.26 7.81 -4.36
N LEU A 144 -8.51 7.33 -3.37
CA LEU A 144 -7.08 7.11 -3.47
C LEU A 144 -6.74 6.03 -4.51
N LEU A 145 -7.55 4.97 -4.57
CA LEU A 145 -7.40 3.88 -5.54
C LEU A 145 -7.62 4.37 -6.98
N ARG A 146 -8.58 5.27 -7.20
CA ARG A 146 -9.00 5.74 -8.53
C ARG A 146 -7.85 6.35 -9.33
N TRP A 147 -6.94 7.09 -8.71
CA TRP A 147 -5.83 7.72 -9.44
C TRP A 147 -5.01 6.70 -10.24
N GLY A 148 -4.63 5.57 -9.61
CA GLY A 148 -3.82 4.55 -10.28
C GLY A 148 -4.59 3.81 -11.36
N MET A 149 -5.90 3.58 -11.15
CA MET A 149 -6.77 2.97 -12.15
C MET A 149 -6.94 3.85 -13.39
N GLU A 150 -7.14 5.16 -13.22
CA GLU A 150 -7.26 6.11 -14.35
C GLU A 150 -5.97 6.16 -15.18
N ARG A 151 -4.80 6.16 -14.53
CA ARG A 151 -3.51 6.12 -15.25
C ARG A 151 -3.31 4.79 -15.98
N ALA A 152 -3.64 3.68 -15.32
CA ALA A 152 -3.58 2.35 -15.91
C ALA A 152 -4.51 2.25 -17.14
N GLU A 153 -5.69 2.87 -17.10
CA GLU A 153 -6.62 2.94 -18.23
C GLU A 153 -6.07 3.73 -19.42
N GLU A 154 -5.46 4.88 -19.17
CA GLU A 154 -4.82 5.73 -20.17
C GLU A 154 -3.63 5.01 -20.84
N GLU A 155 -2.81 4.32 -20.06
CA GLU A 155 -1.59 3.65 -20.51
C GLU A 155 -1.83 2.21 -21.00
N LYS A 156 -3.05 1.68 -20.85
CA LYS A 156 -3.42 0.30 -21.22
C LYS A 156 -2.54 -0.76 -20.57
N VAL A 157 -2.24 -0.54 -19.29
CA VAL A 157 -1.51 -1.49 -18.45
C VAL A 157 -2.38 -1.90 -17.26
N PRO A 158 -2.19 -3.08 -16.69
CA PRO A 158 -2.99 -3.52 -15.56
C PRO A 158 -2.56 -2.90 -14.22
N VAL A 159 -3.38 -3.11 -13.20
CA VAL A 159 -3.07 -2.80 -11.81
C VAL A 159 -2.99 -4.10 -11.01
N PHE A 160 -1.92 -4.23 -10.22
CA PHE A 160 -1.72 -5.30 -9.26
C PHE A 160 -1.77 -4.74 -7.83
N LEU A 161 -2.28 -5.55 -6.91
CA LEU A 161 -2.18 -5.29 -5.47
C LEU A 161 -2.27 -6.58 -4.67
N SER A 162 -1.80 -6.50 -3.43
CA SER A 162 -2.07 -7.50 -2.42
C SER A 162 -2.83 -6.87 -1.25
N SER A 163 -3.67 -7.66 -0.59
CA SER A 163 -4.62 -7.16 0.42
C SER A 163 -4.83 -8.15 1.54
N SER A 164 -5.05 -7.59 2.73
CA SER A 164 -5.68 -8.28 3.84
C SER A 164 -7.11 -8.72 3.49
N PRO A 165 -7.71 -9.66 4.24
CA PRO A 165 -9.11 -10.04 4.04
C PRO A 165 -10.08 -8.87 4.19
N ALA A 166 -9.76 -7.88 5.04
CA ALA A 166 -10.61 -6.72 5.28
C ALA A 166 -10.70 -5.78 4.05
N GLY A 167 -9.61 -5.67 3.27
CA GLY A 167 -9.56 -4.83 2.07
C GLY A 167 -10.31 -5.43 0.86
N LYS A 168 -10.60 -6.73 0.87
CA LYS A 168 -11.18 -7.47 -0.26
C LYS A 168 -12.39 -6.78 -0.89
N SER A 169 -13.37 -6.38 -0.06
CA SER A 169 -14.61 -5.77 -0.54
C SER A 169 -14.41 -4.42 -1.23
N VAL A 170 -13.33 -3.69 -0.93
CA VAL A 170 -13.00 -2.42 -1.59
C VAL A 170 -12.54 -2.69 -3.02
N TYR A 171 -11.69 -3.69 -3.19
CA TYR A 171 -11.09 -4.02 -4.48
C TYR A 171 -12.08 -4.73 -5.41
N GLU A 172 -12.90 -5.67 -4.91
CA GLU A 172 -13.95 -6.31 -5.73
C GLU A 172 -14.96 -5.29 -6.26
N ARG A 173 -15.38 -4.32 -5.42
CA ARG A 173 -16.28 -3.24 -5.85
C ARG A 173 -15.65 -2.29 -6.86
N ALA A 174 -14.32 -2.19 -6.87
CA ALA A 174 -13.57 -1.45 -7.87
C ALA A 174 -13.31 -2.28 -9.15
N GLY A 175 -13.81 -3.53 -9.23
CA GLY A 175 -13.67 -4.39 -10.40
C GLY A 175 -12.38 -5.21 -10.43
N PHE A 176 -11.62 -5.26 -9.34
CA PHE A 176 -10.46 -6.14 -9.25
C PHE A 176 -10.90 -7.60 -9.12
N GLU A 177 -10.20 -8.48 -9.80
CA GLU A 177 -10.38 -9.92 -9.71
C GLU A 177 -9.32 -10.54 -8.79
N GLU A 178 -9.75 -11.35 -7.83
CA GLU A 178 -8.82 -12.15 -7.01
C GLU A 178 -8.18 -13.24 -7.89
N LYS A 179 -6.84 -13.22 -8.02
CA LYS A 179 -6.09 -14.19 -8.83
C LYS A 179 -5.44 -15.28 -8.00
N ALA A 180 -5.10 -14.98 -6.75
CA ALA A 180 -4.49 -15.93 -5.85
C ALA A 180 -4.71 -15.57 -4.38
N MET A 181 -4.48 -16.54 -3.51
CA MET A 181 -4.46 -16.38 -2.06
C MET A 181 -3.36 -17.27 -1.49
N LYS A 182 -2.59 -16.75 -0.53
CA LYS A 182 -1.57 -17.49 0.21
C LYS A 182 -1.84 -17.35 1.70
N VAL A 183 -1.77 -18.48 2.40
CA VAL A 183 -1.84 -18.52 3.87
C VAL A 183 -0.42 -18.35 4.40
N LEU A 184 -0.22 -17.33 5.21
CA LEU A 184 1.05 -16.98 5.84
C LEU A 184 1.04 -17.37 7.34
N ASP A 185 2.10 -17.03 8.04
CA ASP A 185 2.25 -17.26 9.48
C ASP A 185 0.98 -16.85 10.26
N GLY A 186 0.63 -17.66 11.27
CA GLY A 186 -0.58 -17.44 12.07
C GLY A 186 -1.90 -17.69 11.32
N GLY A 187 -1.86 -18.26 10.12
CA GLY A 187 -3.07 -18.52 9.31
C GLY A 187 -3.58 -17.27 8.57
N TYR A 188 -2.78 -16.20 8.53
CA TYR A 188 -3.14 -14.95 7.90
C TYR A 188 -3.29 -15.14 6.38
N GLN A 189 -4.41 -14.69 5.82
CA GLN A 189 -4.71 -14.87 4.40
C GLN A 189 -4.34 -13.61 3.61
N GLN A 190 -3.22 -13.66 2.90
CA GLN A 190 -2.86 -12.63 1.94
C GLN A 190 -3.49 -12.94 0.59
N ARG A 191 -4.18 -11.96 0.01
CA ARG A 191 -4.92 -12.12 -1.26
C ARG A 191 -4.32 -11.21 -2.31
N TYR A 192 -4.28 -11.69 -3.55
CA TYR A 192 -3.64 -11.01 -4.66
C TYR A 192 -4.66 -10.74 -5.75
N PHE A 193 -4.72 -9.48 -6.18
CA PHE A 193 -5.76 -8.98 -7.05
C PHE A 193 -5.16 -8.31 -8.27
N VAL A 194 -5.89 -8.45 -9.38
CA VAL A 194 -5.55 -7.82 -10.65
C VAL A 194 -6.77 -7.10 -11.18
N TRP A 195 -6.58 -5.85 -11.61
CA TRP A 195 -7.53 -5.13 -12.44
C TRP A 195 -6.91 -4.89 -13.81
N ARG A 196 -7.71 -5.04 -14.87
CA ARG A 196 -7.27 -4.76 -16.24
C ARG A 196 -8.20 -3.73 -16.87
N PRO A 197 -7.66 -2.69 -17.52
CA PRO A 197 -8.49 -1.79 -18.32
C PRO A 197 -8.99 -2.50 -19.58
N ASP A 198 -10.07 -1.99 -20.16
CA ASP A 198 -10.55 -2.48 -21.45
C ASP A 198 -9.49 -2.30 -22.54
N GLY A 199 -9.23 -3.39 -23.28
CA GLY A 199 -8.25 -3.43 -24.38
C GLY A 199 -6.81 -3.75 -23.97
N CYS A 200 -6.58 -4.17 -22.72
CA CYS A 200 -5.32 -4.73 -22.22
C CYS A 200 -5.23 -6.26 -22.40
#